data_AF-A0A9X8MDB4-F1
#
_entry.id   AF-A0A9X8MDB4-F1
#
_cell.length_a   1.000
_cell.length_b   1.000
_cell.length_c   1.000
_cell.angle_alpha   90.00
_cell.angle_beta   90.00
_cell.angle_gamma   90.00
#
_symmetry.space_group_name_H-M   'P 1'
#
loop_
_entity.id
_entity.type
_entity.pdbx_description
1 polymer ?
#
loop_
_entity_poly.entity_id
_entity_poly.type
_entity_poly.pdbx_seq_one_letter_code
_entity_poly.pdbx_strand_id
1 'polypeptide(L)'
;MSKLAEFRAAEEQLKAQLQLLESLKNDESLQREIEFESKLQTLMSDYGKNLGDIIAIIDPGYSRKPRGLVAHPEKAPRRARSVKRYKHPETGEVIETKGGNHKTLKAWKAEHGADVVEGWLQ
;
A
#
# COMPACT_ATOMS: atom_id res chain seq x y z
N MET A 1 18.28 24.97 9.03
CA MET A 1 18.99 24.32 10.16
C MET A 1 20.39 23.97 9.71
N SER A 2 21.37 23.89 10.62
CA SER A 2 22.72 23.44 10.26
C SER A 2 22.73 21.91 10.11
N LYS A 3 23.35 21.39 9.04
CA LYS A 3 23.48 19.92 8.81
C LYS A 3 24.11 19.17 9.97
N LEU A 4 24.99 19.85 10.74
CA LEU A 4 25.62 19.27 11.92
C LEU A 4 24.62 19.10 13.08
N ALA A 5 23.66 20.01 13.22
CA ALA A 5 22.58 19.88 14.20
C ALA A 5 21.62 18.75 13.83
N GLU A 6 21.30 18.60 12.53
CA GLU A 6 20.49 17.49 12.02
C GLU A 6 21.16 16.14 12.25
N PHE A 7 22.47 16.02 12.00
CA PHE A 7 23.23 14.80 12.26
C PHE A 7 23.23 14.41 13.75
N ARG A 8 23.48 15.37 14.65
CA ARG A 8 23.46 15.12 16.10
C ARG A 8 22.07 14.72 16.60
N ALA A 9 21.02 15.37 16.11
CA ALA A 9 19.65 14.99 16.45
C ALA A 9 19.32 13.56 15.98
N ALA A 10 19.76 13.18 14.78
CA ALA A 10 19.58 11.80 14.29
C ALA A 10 20.37 10.78 15.14
N GLU A 11 21.59 11.12 15.57
CA GLU A 11 22.40 10.25 16.43
C GLU A 11 21.75 10.04 17.82
N GLU A 12 21.19 11.09 18.42
CA GLU A 12 20.45 11.00 19.68
C GLU A 12 19.18 10.15 19.55
N GLN A 13 18.43 10.32 18.46
CA GLN A 13 17.25 9.49 18.18
C GLN A 13 17.62 8.01 18.02
N LEU A 14 18.73 7.72 17.32
CA LEU A 14 19.21 6.35 17.17
C LEU A 14 19.58 5.74 18.52
N LYS A 15 20.29 6.49 19.38
CA LYS A 15 20.63 6.04 20.75
C LYS A 15 19.37 5.77 21.58
N ALA A 16 18.37 6.64 21.51
CA ALA A 16 17.11 6.44 22.22
C ALA A 16 16.38 5.18 21.76
N GLN A 17 16.34 4.91 20.45
CA GLN A 17 15.74 3.68 19.91
C GLN A 17 16.50 2.42 20.35
N LEU A 18 17.84 2.45 20.39
CA LEU A 18 18.64 1.33 20.87
C LEU A 18 18.38 1.05 22.35
N GLN A 19 18.31 2.09 23.18
CA GLN A 19 17.95 1.94 24.60
C GLN A 19 16.55 1.37 24.80
N LEU A 20 15.58 1.80 23.98
CA LEU A 20 14.23 1.24 24.01
C LEU A 20 14.25 -0.26 23.66
N LEU A 21 14.99 -0.66 22.62
CA LEU A 21 15.13 -2.07 22.25
C LEU A 21 15.79 -2.89 23.35
N GLU A 22 16.81 -2.37 24.03
CA GLU A 22 17.43 -3.04 25.17
C GLU A 22 16.45 -3.18 26.35
N SER A 23 15.65 -2.15 26.64
CA SER A 23 14.65 -2.23 27.69
C SER A 23 13.58 -3.28 27.39
N LEU A 24 13.11 -3.35 26.15
CA LEU A 24 12.15 -4.35 25.69
C LEU A 24 12.74 -5.76 25.72
N LYS A 25 14.01 -5.92 25.35
CA LYS A 25 14.71 -7.22 25.42
C LYS A 25 14.81 -7.75 26.86
N ASN A 26 14.93 -6.87 27.84
CA ASN A 26 14.99 -7.22 29.25
C ASN A 26 13.60 -7.38 29.90
N ASP A 27 12.52 -7.10 29.16
CA ASP A 27 11.17 -7.29 29.63
C ASP A 27 10.82 -8.79 29.64
N GLU A 28 10.59 -9.35 30.83
CA GLU A 28 10.22 -10.76 31.01
C GLU A 28 8.89 -11.09 30.31
N SER A 29 7.97 -10.13 30.17
CA SER A 29 6.71 -10.36 29.47
C SER A 29 6.93 -10.60 27.97
N LEU A 30 7.78 -9.79 27.34
CA LEU A 30 8.16 -9.97 25.94
C LEU A 30 8.90 -11.29 25.71
N GLN A 31 9.82 -11.65 26.62
CA GLN A 31 10.52 -12.93 26.54
C GLN A 31 9.56 -14.12 26.59
N ARG A 32 8.54 -14.07 27.46
CA ARG A 32 7.50 -15.11 27.54
C ARG A 32 6.65 -15.19 26.27
N GLU A 33 6.31 -14.06 25.67
CA GLU A 33 5.57 -14.03 24.40
C GLU A 33 6.38 -14.65 23.26
N ILE A 34 7.67 -14.30 23.15
CA ILE A 34 8.58 -14.88 22.14
C ILE A 34 8.76 -16.39 22.36
N GLU A 35 8.89 -16.83 23.61
CA GLU A 35 9.01 -18.25 23.94
C GLU A 35 7.74 -19.02 23.55
N PHE A 36 6.57 -18.45 23.85
CA PHE A 36 5.28 -19.02 23.45
C PHE A 36 5.15 -19.12 21.92
N GLU A 37 5.47 -18.04 21.19
CA GLU A 37 5.44 -18.03 19.72
C GLU A 37 6.36 -19.10 19.14
N SER A 38 7.60 -19.18 19.64
CA SER A 38 8.60 -20.15 19.17
C SER A 38 8.13 -21.59 19.39
N LYS A 39 7.59 -21.89 20.57
CA LYS A 39 7.02 -23.22 20.88
C LYS A 39 5.81 -23.53 20.01
N LEU A 40 4.93 -22.55 19.79
CA LEU A 40 3.76 -22.72 18.93
C LEU A 40 4.17 -23.01 17.49
N GLN A 41 5.12 -22.26 16.92
CA GLN A 41 5.62 -22.46 15.57
C GLN A 41 6.29 -23.83 15.40
N THR A 42 7.03 -24.28 16.42
CA THR A 42 7.63 -25.62 16.44
C THR A 42 6.55 -26.69 16.43
N LEU A 43 5.56 -26.58 17.32
CA LEU A 43 4.42 -27.50 17.38
C LEU A 43 3.60 -27.52 16.08
N MET A 44 3.39 -26.36 15.46
CA MET A 44 2.76 -26.24 14.15
C MET A 44 3.53 -27.00 13.07
N SER A 45 4.85 -26.88 13.08
CA SER A 45 5.73 -27.53 12.10
C SER A 45 5.76 -29.05 12.29
N ASP A 46 5.90 -29.52 13.53
CA ASP A 46 5.95 -30.95 13.87
C ASP A 46 4.67 -31.69 13.47
N TYR A 47 3.52 -31.05 13.63
CA TYR A 47 2.21 -31.63 13.33
C TYR A 47 1.66 -31.23 11.95
N GLY A 48 2.43 -30.48 11.15
CA GLY A 48 2.01 -29.98 9.84
C GLY A 48 0.73 -29.13 9.88
N LYS A 49 0.50 -28.42 10.98
CA LYS A 49 -0.69 -27.60 11.20
C LYS A 49 -0.42 -26.14 10.83
N ASN A 50 -1.36 -25.54 10.12
CA ASN A 50 -1.33 -24.12 9.83
C ASN A 50 -2.14 -23.33 10.89
N LEU A 51 -2.01 -22.00 10.89
CA LEU A 51 -2.70 -21.14 11.85
C LEU A 51 -4.24 -21.29 11.74
N GLY A 52 -4.75 -21.54 10.53
CA GLY A 52 -6.17 -21.79 10.29
C GLY A 52 -6.66 -23.08 10.96
N ASP A 53 -5.84 -24.13 10.98
CA ASP A 53 -6.17 -25.39 11.68
C ASP A 53 -6.22 -25.18 13.19
N ILE A 54 -5.29 -24.40 13.75
CA ILE A 54 -5.30 -24.05 15.17
C ILE A 54 -6.55 -23.24 15.52
N ILE A 55 -6.90 -22.25 14.70
CA ILE A 55 -8.12 -21.45 14.89
C ILE A 55 -9.36 -22.35 14.83
N ALA A 56 -9.43 -23.30 13.91
CA ALA A 56 -10.55 -24.24 13.81
C ALA A 56 -10.67 -25.17 15.04
N ILE A 57 -9.56 -25.50 15.70
CA ILE A 57 -9.54 -26.29 16.94
C ILE A 57 -10.01 -25.45 18.13
N ILE A 58 -9.54 -24.20 18.26
CA ILE A 58 -9.80 -23.33 19.42
C ILE A 58 -11.17 -22.65 19.33
N ASP A 59 -11.54 -22.18 18.14
CA ASP A 59 -12.85 -21.59 17.86
C ASP A 59 -13.45 -22.23 16.60
N PRO A 60 -14.13 -23.39 16.76
CA PRO A 60 -14.85 -24.05 15.66
C PRO A 60 -15.97 -23.18 15.06
N GLY A 61 -16.40 -22.13 15.77
CA GLY A 61 -17.37 -21.13 15.33
C GLY A 61 -16.75 -19.97 14.56
N TYR A 62 -15.43 -19.78 14.60
CA TYR A 62 -14.73 -18.70 13.91
C TYR A 62 -14.95 -18.74 12.39
N SER A 63 -15.01 -19.95 11.82
CA SER A 63 -15.31 -20.19 10.41
C SER A 63 -16.81 -20.08 10.08
N ARG A 64 -17.70 -20.18 11.08
CA ARG A 64 -19.17 -20.07 10.94
C ARG A 64 -19.70 -18.67 11.15
N LYS A 65 -18.96 -17.80 11.85
CA LYS A 65 -19.17 -16.38 11.64
C LYS A 65 -18.98 -16.21 10.13
N PRO A 66 -19.97 -15.70 9.38
CA PRO A 66 -19.60 -15.02 8.16
C PRO A 66 -18.55 -14.05 8.66
N ARG A 67 -17.28 -14.26 8.31
CA ARG A 67 -16.32 -13.16 8.27
C ARG A 67 -17.16 -12.14 7.55
N GLY A 68 -17.61 -11.13 8.32
CA GLY A 68 -18.35 -10.04 7.75
C GLY A 68 -17.52 -9.73 6.56
N LEU A 69 -18.08 -9.98 5.39
CA LEU A 69 -17.60 -9.40 4.20
C LEU A 69 -17.72 -7.92 4.58
N VAL A 70 -16.66 -7.34 5.15
CA VAL A 70 -15.89 -6.43 4.32
C VAL A 70 -15.65 -7.21 3.03
N ALA A 71 -16.72 -7.25 2.22
CA ALA A 71 -16.66 -6.80 0.88
C ALA A 71 -15.82 -5.52 1.02
N HIS A 72 -14.50 -5.68 0.95
CA HIS A 72 -13.84 -4.97 -0.11
C HIS A 72 -14.79 -5.16 -1.28
N PRO A 73 -15.57 -4.13 -1.67
CA PRO A 73 -16.36 -4.27 -2.88
C PRO A 73 -15.35 -4.82 -3.87
N GLU A 74 -15.56 -6.06 -4.33
CA GLU A 74 -14.78 -6.60 -5.44
C GLU A 74 -14.79 -5.46 -6.42
N LYS A 75 -13.65 -4.79 -6.56
CA LYS A 75 -13.62 -3.50 -7.24
C LYS A 75 -14.18 -3.84 -8.59
N ALA A 76 -15.41 -3.38 -8.84
CA ALA A 76 -16.13 -3.68 -10.06
C ALA A 76 -15.10 -3.50 -11.17
N PRO A 77 -14.91 -4.50 -12.06
CA PRO A 77 -13.80 -4.53 -13.00
C PRO A 77 -13.69 -3.13 -13.59
N ARG A 78 -12.59 -2.42 -13.27
CA ARG A 78 -12.46 -0.99 -13.54
C ARG A 78 -12.88 -0.77 -14.99
N ARG A 79 -13.93 0.01 -15.22
CA ARG A 79 -14.42 0.34 -16.56
C ARG A 79 -13.21 0.60 -17.46
N ALA A 80 -13.08 -0.16 -18.53
CA ALA A 80 -12.00 0.01 -19.49
C ALA A 80 -11.99 1.49 -19.93
N ARG A 81 -10.83 2.14 -19.82
CA ARG A 81 -10.71 3.57 -20.13
C ARG A 81 -11.09 3.79 -21.59
N SER A 82 -12.09 4.63 -21.84
CA SER A 82 -12.50 5.02 -23.18
C SER A 82 -11.36 5.78 -23.86
N VAL A 83 -11.15 5.50 -25.14
CA VAL A 83 -10.23 6.28 -25.97
C VAL A 83 -10.86 7.65 -26.17
N LYS A 84 -10.19 8.71 -25.71
CA LYS A 84 -10.54 10.10 -26.01
C LYS A 84 -9.79 10.52 -27.26
N ARG A 85 -10.49 11.06 -28.26
CA ARG A 85 -9.90 11.62 -29.48
C ARG A 85 -9.84 13.14 -29.36
N TYR A 86 -8.66 13.73 -29.45
CA TYR A 86 -8.50 15.19 -29.44
C TYR A 86 -8.07 15.65 -30.82
N LYS A 87 -8.65 16.74 -31.32
CA LYS A 87 -8.26 17.35 -32.60
C LYS A 87 -7.82 18.78 -32.40
N HIS A 88 -6.57 19.08 -32.71
CA HIS A 88 -6.03 20.42 -32.64
C HIS A 88 -6.67 21.33 -33.72
N PRO A 89 -7.20 22.52 -33.37
CA PRO A 89 -7.94 23.36 -34.32
C PRO A 89 -7.03 24.03 -35.37
N GLU A 90 -5.79 24.39 -35.00
CA GLU A 90 -4.88 25.12 -35.91
C GLU A 90 -4.02 24.18 -36.79
N THR A 91 -3.43 23.13 -36.21
CA THR A 91 -2.59 22.18 -36.95
C THR A 91 -3.37 21.02 -37.57
N GLY A 92 -4.61 20.78 -37.14
CA GLY A 92 -5.44 19.66 -37.59
C GLY A 92 -4.97 18.29 -37.09
N GLU A 93 -3.92 18.22 -36.26
CA GLU A 93 -3.41 16.98 -35.69
C GLU A 93 -4.45 16.31 -34.79
N VAL A 94 -4.62 14.99 -34.95
CA VAL A 94 -5.56 14.19 -34.17
C VAL A 94 -4.80 13.18 -33.33
N ILE A 95 -5.09 13.13 -32.04
CA ILE A 95 -4.52 12.14 -31.11
C ILE A 95 -5.61 11.34 -30.44
N GLU A 96 -5.34 10.06 -30.21
CA GLU A 96 -6.24 9.15 -29.51
C GLU A 96 -5.54 8.62 -28.26
N THR A 97 -6.12 8.87 -27.09
CA THR A 97 -5.52 8.41 -25.84
C THR A 97 -6.56 7.93 -24.85
N LYS A 98 -6.25 6.82 -24.18
CA LYS A 98 -7.05 6.25 -23.08
C LYS A 98 -6.80 6.96 -21.74
N GLY A 99 -6.03 8.07 -21.73
CA GLY A 99 -5.76 8.86 -20.53
C GLY A 99 -4.76 10.01 -20.76
N GLY A 100 -4.42 10.75 -19.70
CA GLY A 100 -3.54 11.93 -19.80
C GLY A 100 -2.05 11.65 -20.07
N ASN A 101 -1.62 10.39 -20.18
CA ASN A 101 -0.21 10.03 -20.40
C ASN A 101 0.16 9.94 -21.90
N HIS A 102 -0.12 10.99 -22.66
CA HIS A 102 0.26 11.11 -24.08
C HIS A 102 1.15 12.33 -24.27
N LYS A 103 2.31 12.18 -24.92
CA LYS A 103 3.32 13.26 -25.05
C LYS A 103 2.75 14.49 -25.75
N THR A 104 2.07 14.31 -26.87
CA THR A 104 1.42 15.42 -27.62
C THR A 104 0.30 16.09 -26.83
N LEU A 105 -0.56 15.32 -26.12
CA LEU A 105 -1.59 15.90 -25.26
C LEU A 105 -0.99 16.75 -24.13
N LYS A 106 0.13 16.31 -23.55
CA LYS A 106 0.85 17.08 -22.52
C LYS A 106 1.46 18.36 -23.10
N ALA A 107 2.01 18.30 -24.31
CA ALA A 107 2.54 19.49 -25.00
C ALA A 107 1.42 20.51 -25.26
N TRP A 108 0.29 20.08 -25.84
CA TRP A 108 -0.85 20.96 -26.05
C TRP A 108 -1.38 21.57 -24.75
N LYS A 109 -1.48 20.78 -23.67
CA LYS A 109 -1.92 21.30 -22.37
C LYS A 109 -0.92 22.30 -21.76
N ALA A 110 0.37 22.17 -22.07
CA ALA A 110 1.39 23.12 -21.64
C ALA A 110 1.36 24.42 -22.47
N GLU A 111 1.05 24.34 -23.77
CA GLU A 111 1.03 25.47 -24.69
C GLU A 111 -0.28 26.26 -24.67
N HIS A 112 -1.43 25.57 -24.68
CA HIS A 112 -2.77 26.17 -24.79
C HIS A 112 -3.57 26.11 -23.48
N GLY A 113 -3.05 25.45 -22.45
CA GLY A 113 -3.73 25.25 -21.18
C GLY A 113 -4.66 24.03 -21.18
N ALA A 114 -4.88 23.47 -19.98
CA ALA A 114 -5.63 22.21 -19.85
C ALA A 114 -7.11 22.34 -20.21
N ASP A 115 -7.75 23.46 -19.88
CA ASP A 115 -9.19 23.67 -20.09
C ASP A 115 -9.53 23.84 -21.58
N VAL A 116 -8.68 24.54 -22.33
CA VAL A 116 -8.82 24.74 -23.77
C VAL A 116 -8.68 23.40 -24.52
N VAL A 117 -7.68 22.61 -24.14
CA VAL A 117 -7.41 21.30 -24.75
C VAL A 117 -8.48 20.26 -24.42
N GLU A 118 -9.10 20.32 -23.23
CA GLU A 118 -10.28 19.47 -22.94
C GLU A 118 -11.48 19.83 -23.84
N GLY A 119 -11.59 21.08 -24.31
CA GLY A 119 -12.59 21.50 -25.30
C GLY A 119 -12.35 21.01 -26.73
N TRP A 120 -11.18 20.44 -27.03
CA TRP A 120 -10.84 19.85 -28.33
C TRP A 120 -11.18 18.36 -28.44
N LEU A 121 -11.81 17.82 -27.40
CA LEU A 121 -12.30 16.46 -27.38
C LEU A 121 -13.42 16.30 -28.42
N GLN A 122 -13.23 15.35 -29.34
CA GLN A 122 -14.26 14.88 -30.28
C GLN A 122 -14.94 13.62 -29.76
#